data_AF-A0A433A022-F1
#
_entry.id   AF-A0A433A022-F1
#
_cell.length_a   1.000
_cell.length_b   1.000
_cell.length_c   1.000
_cell.angle_alpha   90.00
_cell.angle_beta   90.00
_cell.angle_gamma   90.00
#
_symmetry.space_group_name_H-M   'P 1'
#
loop_
_entity.id
_entity.type
_entity.pdbx_description
1 polymer ?
#
loop_
_entity_poly.entity_id
_entity_poly.type
_entity_poly.pdbx_seq_one_letter_code
_entity_poly.pdbx_strand_id
1 'polypeptide(L)'
;MSEDPYERYVVSLVRSHEPIRRGLDIMAKNAETIPPADIYDFMQYGLAWRQNLEEHHNVEDKLMFPFLSAHITTTKLAEQHVALQWLLESFKPLCTNYAANPSSYSAANFLSHVNSLRDLVLPHLQAEEDAFTTESLRKAGFSNEQMTAQVEALRKSGMSSGTHGSLIFMRSHTEPGQKFPRMPDPVVWGIYYAGGWVLTG
;
A
#
# COMPACT_ATOMS: atom_id res chain seq x y z
N MET A 1 -0.97 -18.32 -11.09
CA MET A 1 -1.31 -16.96 -11.57
C MET A 1 -1.66 -17.13 -13.04
N SER A 2 -2.58 -16.33 -13.58
CA SER A 2 -2.95 -16.37 -15.00
C SER A 2 -1.73 -16.25 -15.90
N GLU A 3 -1.76 -16.79 -17.13
CA GLU A 3 -0.74 -16.53 -18.15
C GLU A 3 -1.00 -15.24 -18.94
N ASP A 4 -2.18 -14.64 -18.78
CA ASP A 4 -2.56 -13.41 -19.45
C ASP A 4 -1.90 -12.18 -18.80
N PRO A 5 -1.04 -11.42 -19.52
CA PRO A 5 -0.32 -10.29 -18.93
C PRO A 5 -1.25 -9.13 -18.52
N TYR A 6 -2.42 -8.98 -19.15
CA TYR A 6 -3.41 -7.98 -18.74
C TYR A 6 -4.07 -8.37 -17.42
N GLU A 7 -4.53 -9.60 -17.29
CA GLU A 7 -5.08 -10.11 -16.03
C GLU A 7 -4.04 -10.04 -14.91
N ARG A 8 -2.77 -10.41 -15.18
CA ARG A 8 -1.67 -10.27 -14.20
C ARG A 8 -1.51 -8.84 -13.72
N TYR A 9 -1.58 -7.86 -14.62
CA TYR A 9 -1.49 -6.46 -14.27
C TYR A 9 -2.62 -6.03 -13.33
N VAL A 10 -3.88 -6.30 -13.73
CA VAL A 10 -5.07 -5.94 -12.94
C VAL A 10 -5.08 -6.61 -11.57
N VAL A 11 -4.78 -7.91 -11.54
CA VAL A 11 -4.69 -8.67 -10.27
C VAL A 11 -3.59 -8.13 -9.38
N SER A 12 -2.47 -7.68 -9.95
CA SER A 12 -1.38 -7.10 -9.15
C SER A 12 -1.78 -5.77 -8.53
N LEU A 13 -2.46 -4.89 -9.28
CA LEU A 13 -2.98 -3.61 -8.80
C LEU A 13 -3.95 -3.80 -7.63
N VAL A 14 -4.99 -4.62 -7.82
CA VAL A 14 -5.99 -4.91 -6.78
C VAL A 14 -5.33 -5.48 -5.52
N ARG A 15 -4.36 -6.38 -5.68
CA ARG A 15 -3.64 -6.98 -4.54
C ARG A 15 -2.72 -6.01 -3.82
N SER A 16 -2.15 -5.01 -4.50
CA SER A 16 -1.43 -3.94 -3.79
C SER A 16 -2.37 -3.07 -2.97
N HIS A 17 -3.61 -2.89 -3.42
CA HIS A 17 -4.59 -2.04 -2.74
C HIS A 17 -5.22 -2.70 -1.50
N GLU A 18 -5.37 -4.02 -1.49
CA GLU A 18 -5.99 -4.77 -0.38
C GLU A 18 -5.35 -4.47 0.99
N PRO A 19 -4.01 -4.56 1.19
CA PRO A 19 -3.36 -4.18 2.44
C PRO A 19 -3.57 -2.72 2.84
N ILE A 20 -3.62 -1.80 1.87
CA ILE A 20 -3.84 -0.37 2.13
C ILE A 20 -5.23 -0.15 2.74
N ARG A 21 -6.27 -0.75 2.14
CA ARG A 21 -7.65 -0.69 2.66
C ARG A 21 -7.74 -1.32 4.05
N ARG A 22 -7.18 -2.51 4.20
CA ARG A 22 -7.18 -3.26 5.47
C ARG A 22 -6.51 -2.48 6.60
N GLY A 23 -5.41 -1.77 6.30
CA GLY A 23 -4.73 -0.93 7.27
C GLY A 23 -5.58 0.23 7.77
N LEU A 24 -6.30 0.92 6.89
CA LEU A 24 -7.24 1.98 7.26
C LEU A 24 -8.39 1.47 8.12
N ASP A 25 -8.91 0.27 7.82
CA ASP A 25 -9.97 -0.36 8.63
C ASP A 25 -9.47 -0.76 10.01
N ILE A 26 -8.27 -1.34 10.12
CA ILE A 26 -7.66 -1.69 11.41
C ILE A 26 -7.41 -0.43 12.24
N MET A 27 -6.85 0.63 11.65
CA MET A 27 -6.63 1.89 12.38
C MET A 27 -7.94 2.50 12.87
N ALA A 28 -8.97 2.57 12.02
CA ALA A 28 -10.26 3.14 12.40
C ALA A 28 -10.95 2.32 13.50
N LYS A 29 -10.92 0.98 13.40
CA LYS A 29 -11.57 0.08 14.36
C LYS A 29 -10.93 0.12 15.75
N ASN A 30 -9.61 0.27 15.82
CA ASN A 30 -8.87 0.16 17.09
C ASN A 30 -8.58 1.51 17.75
N ALA A 31 -8.77 2.64 17.06
CA ALA A 31 -8.42 3.97 17.57
C ALA A 31 -8.97 4.26 18.99
N GLU A 32 -10.23 3.91 19.27
CA GLU A 32 -10.85 4.19 20.56
C GLU A 32 -10.58 3.14 21.63
N THR A 33 -10.12 1.94 21.24
CA THR A 33 -10.04 0.77 22.11
C THR A 33 -8.63 0.27 22.37
N ILE A 34 -7.62 0.88 21.73
CA ILE A 34 -6.22 0.52 21.92
C ILE A 34 -5.80 0.74 23.39
N PRO A 35 -5.23 -0.26 24.08
CA PRO A 35 -4.74 -0.08 25.43
C PRO A 35 -3.61 0.95 25.48
N PRO A 36 -3.48 1.74 26.57
CA PRO A 36 -2.42 2.74 26.69
C PRO A 36 -0.99 2.18 26.50
N ALA A 37 -0.76 0.93 26.91
CA ALA A 37 0.52 0.24 26.75
C ALA A 37 0.87 -0.05 25.28
N ASP A 38 -0.13 -0.20 24.42
CA ASP A 38 0.04 -0.62 23.03
C ASP A 38 0.03 0.56 22.04
N ILE A 39 -0.18 1.79 22.53
CA ILE A 39 -0.24 3.00 21.68
C ILE A 39 1.05 3.17 20.88
N TYR A 40 2.22 2.90 21.47
CA TYR A 40 3.49 2.99 20.76
C TYR A 40 3.49 2.10 19.51
N ASP A 41 3.18 0.80 19.69
CA ASP A 41 3.14 -0.17 18.60
C ASP A 41 2.04 0.15 17.58
N PHE A 42 0.90 0.64 18.05
CA PHE A 42 -0.19 1.09 17.18
C PHE A 42 0.20 2.28 16.31
N MET A 43 1.03 3.21 16.82
CA MET A 43 1.58 4.30 16.02
C MET A 43 2.66 3.83 15.06
N GLN A 44 3.49 2.85 15.45
CA GLN A 44 4.45 2.21 14.52
C GLN A 44 3.72 1.50 13.38
N TYR A 45 2.59 0.84 13.66
CA TYR A 45 1.71 0.26 12.66
C TYR A 45 1.21 1.32 11.67
N GLY A 46 0.73 2.47 12.16
CA GLY A 46 0.32 3.59 11.31
C GLY A 46 1.45 4.12 10.43
N LEU A 47 2.67 4.23 10.97
CA LEU A 47 3.85 4.63 10.20
C LEU A 47 4.23 3.61 9.12
N ALA A 48 4.13 2.31 9.41
CA ALA A 48 4.37 1.25 8.45
C ALA A 48 3.32 1.25 7.31
N TRP A 49 2.04 1.47 7.64
CA TRP A 49 0.98 1.66 6.65
C TRP A 49 1.26 2.87 5.74
N ARG A 50 1.63 4.02 6.34
CA ARG A 50 1.96 5.24 5.60
C ARG A 50 3.12 5.01 4.62
N GLN A 51 4.17 4.34 5.09
CA GLN A 51 5.33 4.01 4.28
C GLN A 51 4.97 3.08 3.12
N ASN A 52 4.13 2.06 3.37
CA ASN A 52 3.64 1.18 2.32
C ASN A 52 2.89 1.94 1.23
N LEU A 53 1.98 2.85 1.61
CA LEU A 53 1.23 3.68 0.66
C LEU A 53 2.14 4.62 -0.15
N GLU A 54 3.11 5.26 0.51
CA GLU A 54 4.09 6.12 -0.14
C GLU A 54 4.95 5.34 -1.16
N GLU A 55 5.40 4.13 -0.82
CA GLU A 55 6.16 3.29 -1.74
C GLU A 55 5.32 2.81 -2.93
N HIS A 56 4.07 2.45 -2.69
CA HIS A 56 3.11 2.06 -3.72
C HIS A 56 2.90 3.17 -4.75
N HIS A 57 2.50 4.37 -4.33
CA HIS A 57 2.30 5.50 -5.26
C HIS A 57 3.62 5.92 -5.95
N ASN A 58 4.77 5.80 -5.28
CA ASN A 58 6.06 6.05 -5.92
C ASN A 58 6.35 5.11 -7.10
N VAL A 59 5.92 3.86 -7.02
CA VAL A 59 6.03 2.91 -8.15
C VAL A 59 5.11 3.35 -9.27
N GLU A 60 3.91 3.81 -8.94
CA GLU A 60 2.92 4.23 -9.92
C GLU A 60 3.35 5.48 -10.68
N ASP A 61 3.81 6.51 -9.97
CA ASP A 61 4.30 7.75 -10.56
C ASP A 61 5.50 7.54 -11.48
N LYS A 62 6.39 6.59 -11.12
CA LYS A 62 7.64 6.35 -11.85
C LYS A 62 7.48 5.38 -13.01
N LEU A 63 6.60 4.40 -12.90
CA LEU A 63 6.51 3.27 -13.84
C LEU A 63 5.11 3.09 -14.42
N MET A 64 4.06 3.20 -13.60
CA MET A 64 2.71 2.86 -14.01
C MET A 64 2.06 3.96 -14.86
N PHE A 65 1.93 5.17 -14.31
CA PHE A 65 1.30 6.28 -15.01
C PHE A 65 2.04 6.70 -16.28
N PRO A 66 3.39 6.75 -16.34
CA PRO A 66 4.08 7.04 -17.59
C PRO A 66 3.78 6.02 -18.69
N PHE A 67 3.69 4.73 -18.34
CA PHE A 67 3.33 3.67 -19.29
C PHE A 67 1.88 3.81 -19.76
N LEU A 68 0.94 4.00 -18.82
CA LEU A 68 -0.49 4.10 -19.13
C LEU A 68 -0.84 5.37 -19.92
N SER A 69 -0.19 6.48 -19.62
CA SER A 69 -0.43 7.80 -20.25
C SER A 69 -0.21 7.82 -21.76
N ALA A 70 0.50 6.81 -22.30
CA ALA A 70 0.64 6.66 -23.75
C ALA A 70 -0.69 6.39 -24.46
N HIS A 71 -1.68 5.81 -23.76
CA HIS A 71 -2.95 5.40 -24.37
C HIS A 71 -4.19 5.70 -23.51
N ILE A 72 -4.02 5.97 -22.21
CA ILE A 72 -5.10 6.18 -21.23
C ILE A 72 -4.85 7.48 -20.47
N THR A 73 -5.85 8.34 -20.33
CA THR A 73 -5.72 9.57 -19.55
C THR A 73 -5.65 9.27 -18.05
N THR A 74 -4.53 9.60 -17.41
CA THR A 74 -4.30 9.40 -15.96
C THR A 74 -4.20 10.70 -15.16
N THR A 75 -4.35 11.87 -15.80
CA THR A 75 -4.08 13.18 -15.18
C THR A 75 -4.78 13.37 -13.84
N LYS A 76 -6.07 13.02 -13.75
CA LYS A 76 -6.84 13.13 -12.51
C LYS A 76 -6.35 12.19 -11.40
N LEU A 77 -5.88 10.99 -11.76
CA LEU A 77 -5.32 10.02 -10.81
C LEU A 77 -3.97 10.53 -10.26
N ALA A 78 -3.12 11.06 -11.14
CA ALA A 78 -1.87 11.69 -10.74
C ALA A 78 -2.07 12.96 -9.88
N GLU A 79 -3.10 13.76 -10.14
CA GLU A 79 -3.46 14.89 -9.28
C GLU A 79 -3.88 14.45 -7.87
N GLN A 80 -4.56 13.31 -7.75
CA GLN A 80 -4.92 12.73 -6.45
C GLN A 80 -3.68 12.32 -5.64
N HIS A 81 -2.60 11.87 -6.28
CA HIS A 81 -1.33 11.58 -5.58
C HIS A 81 -0.74 12.82 -4.89
N VAL A 82 -0.84 13.99 -5.53
CA VAL A 82 -0.38 15.25 -4.92
C VAL A 82 -1.20 15.57 -3.67
N ALA A 83 -2.53 15.45 -3.75
CA ALA A 83 -3.40 15.67 -2.59
C ALA A 83 -3.12 14.66 -1.45
N LEU A 84 -2.87 13.40 -1.81
CA LEU A 84 -2.53 12.33 -0.87
C LEU A 84 -1.20 12.60 -0.16
N GLN A 85 -0.19 13.13 -0.86
CA GLN A 85 1.10 13.45 -0.28
C GLN A 85 0.97 14.41 0.92
N TRP A 86 0.14 15.45 0.81
CA TRP A 86 -0.10 16.39 1.91
C TRP A 86 -0.72 15.72 3.15
N LEU A 87 -1.65 14.77 2.95
CA LEU A 87 -2.23 14.01 4.07
C LEU A 87 -1.21 13.07 4.70
N LEU A 88 -0.32 12.44 3.91
CA LEU A 88 0.73 11.57 4.45
C LEU A 88 1.78 12.36 5.23
N GLU A 89 2.09 13.58 4.80
CA GLU A 89 2.99 14.50 5.49
C GLU A 89 2.44 14.98 6.83
N SER A 90 1.12 15.15 6.96
CA SER A 90 0.48 15.49 8.24
C SER A 90 0.28 14.27 9.16
N PHE A 91 0.08 13.09 8.59
CA PHE A 91 -0.12 11.85 9.36
C PHE A 91 1.16 11.35 10.05
N LYS A 92 2.32 11.53 9.41
CA LYS A 92 3.61 11.14 9.98
C LYS A 92 3.91 11.80 11.34
N PRO A 93 3.90 13.14 11.50
CA PRO A 93 4.18 13.78 12.77
C PRO A 93 3.13 13.43 13.83
N LEU A 94 1.87 13.22 13.45
CA LEU A 94 0.83 12.75 14.37
C LEU A 94 1.22 11.42 15.01
N CYS A 95 1.57 10.41 14.21
CA CYS A 95 1.96 9.10 14.71
C CYS A 95 3.26 9.18 15.52
N THR A 96 4.28 9.90 15.03
CA THR A 96 5.55 10.06 15.74
C THR A 96 5.37 10.73 17.10
N ASN A 97 4.50 11.74 17.22
CA ASN A 97 4.25 12.44 18.48
C ASN A 97 3.53 11.54 19.48
N TYR A 98 2.53 10.77 19.05
CA TYR A 98 1.84 9.82 19.92
C TYR A 98 2.72 8.63 20.30
N ALA A 99 3.61 8.17 19.42
CA ALA A 99 4.61 7.17 19.77
C ALA A 99 5.58 7.68 20.84
N ALA A 100 6.06 8.92 20.69
CA ALA A 100 6.99 9.54 21.63
C ALA A 100 6.34 9.87 23.00
N ASN A 101 5.05 10.17 23.01
CA ASN A 101 4.28 10.44 24.22
C ASN A 101 2.88 9.78 24.17
N PRO A 102 2.79 8.48 24.49
CA PRO A 102 1.52 7.74 24.49
C PRO A 102 0.43 8.36 25.35
N SER A 103 0.80 9.04 26.44
CA SER A 103 -0.16 9.71 27.34
C SER A 103 -0.90 10.88 26.69
N SER A 104 -0.37 11.42 25.58
CA SER A 104 -1.00 12.50 24.81
C SER A 104 -1.94 12.01 23.71
N TYR A 105 -2.09 10.69 23.55
CA TYR A 105 -2.94 10.10 22.53
C TYR A 105 -4.38 10.58 22.64
N SER A 106 -4.91 11.05 21.51
CA SER A 106 -6.33 11.40 21.36
C SER A 106 -6.92 10.56 20.26
N ALA A 107 -7.77 9.60 20.64
CA ALA A 107 -8.48 8.74 19.71
C ALA A 107 -9.29 9.58 18.69
N ALA A 108 -9.96 10.63 19.15
CA ALA A 108 -10.74 11.52 18.28
C ALA A 108 -9.87 12.24 17.23
N ASN A 109 -8.71 12.77 17.62
CA ASN A 109 -7.81 13.43 16.69
C ASN A 109 -7.18 12.43 15.70
N PHE A 110 -6.77 11.26 16.18
CA PHE A 110 -6.24 10.19 15.35
C PHE A 110 -7.28 9.71 14.33
N LEU A 111 -8.50 9.43 14.79
CA LEU A 111 -9.60 8.98 13.94
C LEU A 111 -9.99 10.04 12.90
N SER A 112 -9.95 11.33 13.25
CA SER A 112 -10.16 12.41 12.28
C SER A 112 -9.15 12.34 11.12
N HIS A 113 -7.87 12.10 11.40
CA HIS A 113 -6.86 11.96 10.35
C HIS A 113 -7.04 10.68 9.54
N VAL A 114 -7.36 9.56 10.19
CA VAL A 114 -7.66 8.29 9.51
C VAL A 114 -8.88 8.46 8.58
N ASN A 115 -9.91 9.17 9.00
CA ASN A 115 -11.09 9.43 8.17
C ASN A 115 -10.75 10.32 6.96
N SER A 116 -9.96 11.38 7.13
CA SER A 116 -9.48 12.18 5.99
C SER A 116 -8.66 11.36 5.00
N LEU A 117 -7.84 10.42 5.48
CA LEU A 117 -7.13 9.47 4.62
C LEU A 117 -8.12 8.54 3.91
N ARG A 118 -9.12 7.98 4.60
CA ARG A 118 -10.14 7.10 3.99
C ARG A 118 -10.91 7.81 2.88
N ASP A 119 -11.33 9.05 3.12
CA ASP A 119 -12.14 9.85 2.20
C ASP A 119 -11.41 10.13 0.87
N LEU A 120 -10.07 10.14 0.88
CA LEU A 120 -9.28 10.34 -0.33
C LEU A 120 -8.73 9.03 -0.90
N VAL A 121 -8.15 8.16 -0.08
CA VAL A 121 -7.50 6.92 -0.49
C VAL A 121 -8.52 5.94 -1.07
N LEU A 122 -9.63 5.66 -0.38
CA LEU A 122 -10.54 4.59 -0.82
C LEU A 122 -11.18 4.89 -2.19
N PRO A 123 -11.69 6.11 -2.47
CA PRO A 123 -12.20 6.43 -3.81
C PRO A 123 -11.10 6.48 -4.87
N HIS A 124 -9.86 6.87 -4.51
CA HIS A 124 -8.73 6.88 -5.43
C HIS A 124 -8.38 5.45 -5.89
N LEU A 125 -8.16 4.52 -4.95
CA LEU A 125 -7.87 3.11 -5.28
C LEU A 125 -8.98 2.48 -6.13
N GLN A 126 -10.24 2.83 -5.84
CA GLN A 126 -11.37 2.35 -6.65
C GLN A 126 -11.35 2.95 -8.07
N ALA A 127 -11.06 4.24 -8.20
CA ALA A 127 -11.01 4.90 -9.50
C ALA A 127 -9.92 4.30 -10.42
N GLU A 128 -8.79 3.88 -9.85
CA GLU A 128 -7.75 3.17 -10.58
C GLU A 128 -8.19 1.77 -11.02
N GLU A 129 -8.78 1.00 -10.11
CA GLU A 129 -9.30 -0.34 -10.43
C GLU A 129 -10.41 -0.29 -11.51
N ASP A 130 -11.26 0.73 -11.47
CA ASP A 130 -12.31 0.95 -12.48
C ASP A 130 -11.72 1.40 -13.83
N ALA A 131 -10.64 2.20 -13.81
CA ALA A 131 -9.99 2.68 -15.01
C ALA A 131 -9.13 1.60 -15.69
N PHE A 132 -8.47 0.75 -14.91
CA PHE A 132 -7.47 -0.21 -15.37
C PHE A 132 -8.00 -1.64 -15.31
N THR A 133 -8.97 -1.93 -16.17
CA THR A 133 -9.51 -3.28 -16.34
C THR A 133 -8.80 -4.01 -17.48
N THR A 134 -8.93 -5.34 -17.53
CA THR A 134 -8.41 -6.13 -18.65
C THR A 134 -9.00 -5.65 -19.98
N GLU A 135 -10.28 -5.28 -20.01
CA GLU A 135 -10.93 -4.74 -21.19
C GLU A 135 -10.37 -3.37 -21.59
N SER A 136 -10.24 -2.43 -20.65
CA SER A 136 -9.75 -1.08 -20.96
C SER A 136 -8.31 -1.10 -21.45
N LEU A 137 -7.44 -1.91 -20.82
CA LEU A 137 -6.04 -2.09 -21.24
C LEU A 137 -5.93 -2.73 -22.63
N ARG A 138 -6.78 -3.71 -22.95
CA ARG A 138 -6.83 -4.29 -24.31
C ARG A 138 -7.32 -3.27 -25.34
N LYS A 139 -8.38 -2.52 -25.02
CA LYS A 139 -8.96 -1.50 -25.89
C LYS A 139 -8.01 -0.33 -26.13
N ALA A 140 -7.16 -0.01 -25.16
CA ALA A 140 -6.10 1.00 -25.28
C ALA A 140 -5.03 0.64 -26.33
N GLY A 141 -4.94 -0.63 -26.73
CA GLY A 141 -4.07 -1.06 -27.83
C GLY A 141 -2.65 -1.47 -27.41
N PHE A 142 -2.39 -1.65 -26.11
CA PHE A 142 -1.14 -2.25 -25.64
C PHE A 142 -0.97 -3.65 -26.21
N SER A 143 0.24 -4.04 -26.58
CA SER A 143 0.57 -5.41 -26.99
C SER A 143 0.81 -6.33 -25.79
N ASN A 144 0.73 -7.65 -26.00
CA ASN A 144 1.11 -8.64 -24.99
C ASN A 144 2.55 -8.44 -24.48
N GLU A 145 3.47 -8.07 -25.38
CA GLU A 145 4.88 -7.85 -25.04
C GLU A 145 5.05 -6.63 -24.14
N GLN A 146 4.39 -5.50 -24.47
CA GLN A 146 4.37 -4.29 -23.65
C GLN A 146 3.82 -4.58 -22.25
N MET A 147 2.68 -5.27 -22.16
CA MET A 147 2.08 -5.62 -20.88
C MET A 147 2.96 -6.57 -20.06
N THR A 148 3.57 -7.56 -20.70
CA THR A 148 4.50 -8.49 -20.03
C THR A 148 5.70 -7.76 -19.47
N ALA A 149 6.33 -6.89 -20.27
CA ALA A 149 7.46 -6.09 -19.84
C ALA A 149 7.09 -5.16 -18.67
N GLN A 150 5.90 -4.56 -18.72
CA GLN A 150 5.42 -3.69 -17.65
C GLN A 150 5.16 -4.46 -16.35
N VAL A 151 4.50 -5.63 -16.41
CA VAL A 151 4.28 -6.48 -15.24
C VAL A 151 5.61 -6.87 -14.59
N GLU A 152 6.62 -7.23 -15.40
CA GLU A 152 7.95 -7.56 -14.88
C GLU A 152 8.68 -6.36 -14.28
N ALA A 153 8.52 -5.17 -14.88
CA ALA A 153 9.08 -3.93 -14.34
C ALA A 153 8.47 -3.58 -12.97
N LEU A 154 7.15 -3.67 -12.83
CA LEU A 154 6.44 -3.46 -11.57
C LEU A 154 6.85 -4.49 -10.51
N ARG A 155 6.93 -5.77 -10.88
CA ARG A 155 7.38 -6.84 -9.99
C ARG A 155 8.81 -6.60 -9.50
N LYS A 156 9.73 -6.25 -10.40
CA LYS A 156 11.12 -5.96 -10.04
C LYS A 156 11.21 -4.74 -9.13
N SER A 157 10.43 -3.70 -9.43
CA SER A 157 10.36 -2.50 -8.59
C SER A 157 9.90 -2.86 -7.18
N GLY A 158 8.74 -3.50 -7.01
CA GLY A 158 8.23 -3.88 -5.69
C GLY A 158 9.14 -4.79 -4.88
N MET A 159 9.97 -5.62 -5.53
CA MET A 159 11.00 -6.42 -4.85
C MET A 159 12.25 -5.64 -4.41
N SER A 160 12.50 -4.48 -5.00
CA SER A 160 13.71 -3.67 -4.79
C SER A 160 13.46 -2.35 -4.05
N SER A 161 12.22 -1.85 -4.07
CA SER A 161 11.80 -0.60 -3.45
C SER A 161 11.27 -0.77 -2.03
N GLY A 162 10.89 -2.00 -1.65
CA GLY A 162 10.31 -2.28 -0.34
C GLY A 162 11.30 -2.03 0.79
N THR A 163 11.05 -1.04 1.63
CA THR A 163 11.73 -0.98 2.92
C THR A 163 11.25 -2.15 3.80
N HIS A 164 12.04 -2.50 4.82
CA HIS A 164 11.72 -3.62 5.71
C HIS A 164 10.31 -3.50 6.32
N GLY A 165 9.89 -2.29 6.69
CA GLY A 165 8.56 -2.01 7.27
C GLY A 165 7.42 -2.26 6.28
N SER A 166 7.54 -1.79 5.05
CA SER A 166 6.55 -1.98 3.98
C SER A 166 6.38 -3.46 3.60
N LEU A 167 7.48 -4.21 3.49
CA LEU A 167 7.42 -5.65 3.18
C LEU A 167 6.76 -6.46 4.31
N ILE A 168 7.06 -6.16 5.58
CA ILE A 168 6.38 -6.78 6.72
C ILE A 168 4.90 -6.42 6.70
N PHE A 169 4.57 -5.15 6.46
CA PHE A 169 3.19 -4.67 6.42
C PHE A 169 2.40 -5.42 5.34
N MET A 170 2.88 -5.42 4.09
CA MET A 170 2.24 -6.13 2.98
C MET A 170 2.07 -7.62 3.29
N ARG A 171 3.11 -8.27 3.83
CA ARG A 171 3.04 -9.70 4.13
C ARG A 171 2.00 -10.02 5.20
N SER A 172 1.94 -9.21 6.26
CA SER A 172 1.02 -9.41 7.39
C SER A 172 -0.45 -9.17 7.01
N HIS A 173 -0.68 -8.49 5.89
CA HIS A 173 -2.02 -8.16 5.39
C HIS A 173 -2.37 -8.87 4.07
N THR A 174 -1.52 -9.79 3.59
CA THR A 174 -1.83 -10.67 2.44
C THR A 174 -2.44 -11.97 2.96
N GLU A 175 -3.57 -12.40 2.39
CA GLU A 175 -4.24 -13.61 2.88
C GLU A 175 -3.42 -14.89 2.67
N PRO A 176 -3.52 -15.87 3.58
CA PRO A 176 -2.93 -17.18 3.39
C PRO A 176 -3.41 -17.82 2.07
N GLY A 177 -2.47 -18.16 1.18
CA GLY A 177 -2.78 -18.74 -0.14
C GLY A 177 -2.81 -17.74 -1.30
N GLN A 178 -2.92 -16.44 -1.02
CA GLN A 178 -2.63 -15.43 -2.03
C GLN A 178 -1.12 -15.37 -2.27
N LYS A 179 -0.71 -15.66 -3.51
CA LYS A 179 0.68 -15.48 -3.93
C LYS A 179 0.92 -13.98 -4.16
N PHE A 180 1.45 -13.28 -3.17
CA PHE A 180 2.27 -12.08 -3.42
C PHE A 180 3.48 -12.51 -4.27
N PRO A 181 4.12 -11.65 -5.11
CA PRO A 181 5.37 -12.02 -5.76
C PRO A 181 6.29 -12.69 -4.74
N ARG A 182 6.91 -13.82 -5.10
CA ARG A 182 7.75 -14.58 -4.16
C ARG A 182 8.83 -13.61 -3.66
N MET A 183 8.67 -13.14 -2.42
CA MET A 183 9.71 -12.35 -1.77
C MET A 183 10.98 -13.20 -1.76
N PRO A 184 12.17 -12.58 -1.91
CA PRO A 184 13.41 -13.33 -1.79
C PRO A 184 13.40 -14.17 -0.53
N ASP A 185 13.76 -15.46 -0.64
CA ASP A 185 13.71 -16.40 0.48
C ASP A 185 14.42 -15.88 1.76
N PRO A 186 15.51 -15.08 1.71
CA PRO A 186 16.09 -14.46 2.90
C PRO A 186 15.17 -13.47 3.62
N VAL A 187 14.33 -12.72 2.89
CA VAL A 187 13.35 -11.78 3.47
C VAL A 187 12.23 -12.55 4.16
N VAL A 188 11.75 -13.62 3.50
CA VAL A 188 10.75 -14.54 4.09
C VAL A 188 11.32 -15.17 5.37
N TRP A 189 12.56 -15.65 5.32
CA TRP A 189 13.24 -16.22 6.47
C TRP A 189 13.40 -15.20 7.62
N GLY A 190 13.80 -13.96 7.34
CA GLY A 190 13.91 -12.91 8.35
C GLY A 190 12.58 -12.58 9.05
N ILE A 191 11.48 -12.50 8.29
CA ILE A 191 10.14 -12.23 8.87
C ILE A 191 9.68 -13.38 9.78
N TYR A 192 9.84 -14.63 9.37
CA TYR A 192 9.38 -15.79 10.14
C TYR A 192 10.32 -16.18 11.28
N TYR A 193 11.64 -16.06 11.10
CA TYR A 193 12.64 -16.62 12.00
C TYR A 193 13.45 -15.58 12.77
N ALA A 194 13.46 -14.31 12.39
CA ALA A 194 14.02 -13.23 13.22
C ALA A 194 12.92 -12.44 13.96
N GLY A 195 11.76 -12.22 13.34
CA GLY A 195 10.59 -11.58 13.99
C GLY A 195 9.95 -12.42 15.11
N GLY A 196 10.09 -13.76 15.05
CA GLY A 196 9.60 -14.66 16.10
C GLY A 196 10.37 -14.56 17.42
N TRP A 197 11.62 -14.07 17.40
CA TRP A 197 12.42 -13.89 18.63
C TRP A 197 12.12 -12.59 19.38
N VAL A 198 11.46 -11.61 18.75
CA VAL A 198 11.10 -10.33 19.40
C VAL A 198 9.71 -10.39 20.05
N LEU A 199 8.88 -11.39 19.72
CA LEU A 199 7.54 -11.58 20.30
C LEU A 199 7.42 -12.78 21.24
N THR A 200 8.54 -13.43 21.58
CA THR A 200 8.59 -14.49 22.61
C THR A 200 9.81 -14.40 23.54
N GLY A 201 10.48 -13.24 23.60
CA GLY A 201 11.57 -12.95 24.54
C GLY A 201 11.13 -12.02 25.64
#